data_AF-A0A2E8BG92-F1
#
_entry.id   AF-A0A2E8BG92-F1
#
_cell.length_a   1.000
_cell.length_b   1.000
_cell.length_c   1.000
_cell.angle_alpha   90.00
_cell.angle_beta   90.00
_cell.angle_gamma   90.00
#
_symmetry.space_group_name_H-M   'P 1'
#
loop_
_entity.id
_entity.type
_entity.pdbx_description
1 polymer ?
#
loop_
_entity_poly.entity_id
_entity_poly.type
_entity_poly.pdbx_seq_one_letter_code
_entity_poly.pdbx_strand_id
1 'polypeptide(L)'
;MRSSIMSMVVVVGSLLVAACGDDKVSEPSDATTCVELTKVGRVVAGQVLESLAGQTLANLEADNPEQPFAAVDRLMRTSEFEDRARQLGCGRGELEVAACLAYQGLAQQAEGDLALEYLAPYFTACG
;
A
#
# COMPACT_ATOMS: atom_id res chain seq x y z
N MET A 1 -37.58 28.00 46.89
CA MET A 1 -36.58 27.05 47.43
C MET A 1 -36.16 26.12 46.29
N ARG A 2 -34.84 26.06 46.01
CA ARG A 2 -34.09 24.93 45.40
C ARG A 2 -34.41 24.58 43.93
N SER A 3 -33.48 24.81 42.99
CA SER A 3 -32.63 23.79 42.28
C SER A 3 -33.44 23.01 41.22
N SER A 4 -33.08 22.80 39.95
CA SER A 4 -31.81 22.45 39.27
C SER A 4 -31.97 22.67 37.74
N ILE A 5 -30.99 23.18 36.99
CA ILE A 5 -29.96 22.47 36.16
C ILE A 5 -30.53 21.35 35.26
N MET A 6 -30.50 21.51 33.92
CA MET A 6 -29.49 20.91 33.02
C MET A 6 -29.95 20.97 31.56
N SER A 7 -29.08 21.51 30.68
CA SER A 7 -29.18 21.43 29.22
C SER A 7 -29.23 19.99 28.71
N MET A 8 -29.98 19.74 27.64
CA MET A 8 -29.76 18.59 26.76
C MET A 8 -29.80 19.05 25.31
N VAL A 9 -28.62 19.32 24.76
CA VAL A 9 -28.38 19.49 23.33
C VAL A 9 -28.37 18.08 22.73
N VAL A 10 -29.28 17.79 21.82
CA VAL A 10 -29.27 16.54 21.05
C VAL A 10 -28.84 16.87 19.63
N VAL A 11 -27.55 16.66 19.36
CA VAL A 11 -26.99 16.58 18.01
C VAL A 11 -27.25 15.15 17.54
N VAL A 12 -28.03 14.97 16.47
CA VAL A 12 -28.06 13.71 15.72
C VAL A 12 -27.53 14.00 14.33
N GLY A 13 -26.21 13.89 14.21
CA GLY A 13 -25.53 13.69 12.94
C GLY A 13 -25.22 12.21 12.80
N SER A 14 -25.67 11.57 11.71
CA SER A 14 -25.18 10.26 11.28
C SER A 14 -25.43 10.12 9.78
N LEU A 15 -24.53 10.73 8.99
CA LEU A 15 -24.26 10.32 7.62
C LEU A 15 -23.54 8.98 7.68
N LEU A 16 -24.29 7.88 7.55
CA LEU A 16 -23.71 6.55 7.37
C LEU A 16 -23.51 6.34 5.86
N VAL A 17 -22.32 6.73 5.37
CA VAL A 17 -21.84 6.24 4.08
C VAL A 17 -21.45 4.78 4.28
N ALA A 18 -22.18 3.88 3.62
CA ALA A 18 -21.86 2.47 3.57
C ALA A 18 -20.56 2.28 2.79
N ALA A 19 -19.43 2.14 3.49
CA ALA A 19 -18.21 1.58 2.94
C ALA A 19 -18.31 0.06 3.02
N CYS A 20 -18.58 -0.60 1.90
CA CYS A 20 -18.38 -2.04 1.74
C CYS A 20 -16.86 -2.30 1.67
N GLY A 21 -16.21 -2.32 2.83
CA GLY A 21 -14.84 -2.79 2.98
C GLY A 21 -14.88 -4.17 3.60
N ASP A 22 -14.70 -5.21 2.77
CA ASP A 22 -14.05 -6.44 3.21
C ASP A 22 -12.85 -6.01 4.08
N ASP A 23 -12.64 -6.57 5.28
CA ASP A 23 -11.50 -6.31 6.15
C ASP A 23 -10.19 -6.59 5.38
N LYS A 24 -9.79 -5.66 4.52
CA LYS A 24 -8.61 -5.78 3.71
C LYS A 24 -7.49 -5.51 4.67
N VAL A 25 -6.72 -6.56 4.94
CA VAL A 25 -5.35 -6.47 5.44
C VAL A 25 -4.66 -5.35 4.64
N SER A 26 -4.59 -4.16 5.22
CA SER A 26 -3.96 -2.97 4.64
C SER A 26 -2.55 -2.79 5.19
N GLU A 27 -2.30 -3.37 6.36
CA GLU A 27 -1.04 -3.32 7.06
C GLU A 27 -0.28 -4.65 6.89
N PRO A 28 1.05 -4.61 6.65
CA PRO A 28 1.87 -5.82 6.62
C PRO A 28 1.71 -6.66 7.89
N SER A 29 1.57 -6.04 9.06
CA SER A 29 1.42 -6.70 10.37
C SER A 29 0.21 -7.63 10.45
N ASP A 30 -0.83 -7.34 9.69
CA ASP A 30 -2.12 -8.02 9.80
C ASP A 30 -2.17 -9.29 8.95
N ALA A 31 -1.23 -9.45 8.01
CA ALA A 31 -1.15 -10.64 7.16
C ALA A 31 -0.83 -11.88 8.01
N THR A 32 -1.66 -12.92 7.96
CA THR A 32 -1.47 -14.17 8.71
C THR A 32 -0.81 -15.27 7.89
N THR A 33 -0.69 -15.08 6.58
CA THR A 33 -0.05 -16.01 5.64
C THR A 33 0.86 -15.25 4.66
N CYS A 34 1.81 -15.97 4.05
CA CYS A 34 2.70 -15.40 3.03
C CYS A 34 1.92 -14.90 1.81
N VAL A 35 0.82 -15.56 1.46
CA VAL A 35 -0.09 -15.15 0.38
C VAL A 35 -0.85 -13.87 0.74
N GLU A 36 -1.27 -13.72 2.00
CA GLU A 36 -1.87 -12.46 2.45
C GLU A 36 -0.85 -11.33 2.40
N LEU A 37 0.39 -11.58 2.83
CA LEU A 37 1.45 -10.59 2.81
C LEU A 37 1.75 -10.09 1.38
N THR A 38 1.78 -10.97 0.37
CA THR A 38 1.96 -10.53 -1.03
C THR A 38 0.75 -9.78 -1.58
N LYS A 39 -0.48 -10.06 -1.10
CA LYS A 39 -1.66 -9.26 -1.46
C LYS A 39 -1.58 -7.85 -0.88
N VAL A 40 -1.08 -7.68 0.35
CA VAL A 40 -0.77 -6.34 0.90
C VAL A 40 0.29 -5.66 0.03
N GLY A 41 1.35 -6.38 -0.32
CA GLY A 41 2.42 -5.88 -1.20
C GLY A 41 1.89 -5.40 -2.55
N ARG A 42 0.91 -6.11 -3.13
CA ARG A 42 0.25 -5.69 -4.38
C ARG A 42 -0.47 -4.35 -4.23
N VAL A 43 -1.16 -4.13 -3.11
CA VAL A 43 -1.85 -2.85 -2.85
C VAL A 43 -0.82 -1.71 -2.78
N VAL A 44 0.27 -1.92 -2.06
CA VAL A 44 1.38 -0.95 -1.97
C VAL A 44 2.00 -0.71 -3.35
N ALA A 45 2.23 -1.75 -4.14
CA ALA A 45 2.75 -1.62 -5.50
C ALA A 45 1.82 -0.77 -6.37
N GLY A 46 0.50 -0.96 -6.26
CA GLY A 46 -0.48 -0.11 -6.93
C GLY A 46 -0.39 1.37 -6.52
N GLN A 47 -0.22 1.64 -5.22
CA GLN A 47 -0.03 3.01 -4.70
C GLN A 47 1.29 3.64 -5.19
N VAL A 48 2.34 2.85 -5.32
CA VAL A 48 3.61 3.31 -5.89
C VAL A 48 3.43 3.66 -7.37
N LEU A 49 2.72 2.83 -8.15
CA LEU A 49 2.42 3.14 -9.55
C LEU A 49 1.60 4.43 -9.68
N GLU A 50 0.59 4.63 -8.82
CA GLU A 50 -0.19 5.87 -8.78
C GLU A 50 0.70 7.08 -8.42
N SER A 51 1.61 6.93 -7.46
CA SER A 51 2.55 7.99 -7.07
C SER A 51 3.56 8.34 -8.16
N LEU A 52 3.91 7.38 -9.02
CA LEU A 52 4.87 7.56 -10.12
C LEU A 52 4.20 7.92 -11.45
N ALA A 53 2.87 7.83 -11.54
CA ALA A 53 2.13 8.06 -12.78
C ALA A 53 2.42 9.46 -13.36
N GLY A 54 2.99 9.48 -14.57
CA GLY A 54 3.36 10.72 -15.26
C GLY A 54 4.50 11.51 -14.63
N GLN A 55 5.15 10.99 -13.58
CA GLN A 55 6.35 11.60 -12.99
C GLN A 55 7.58 11.28 -13.82
N THR A 56 8.52 12.23 -13.84
CA THR A 56 9.87 12.01 -14.36
C THR A 56 10.87 12.16 -13.21
N LEU A 57 12.08 11.62 -13.37
CA LEU A 57 13.13 11.80 -12.37
C LEU A 57 13.40 13.28 -12.10
N ALA A 58 13.42 14.11 -13.14
CA ALA A 58 13.63 15.55 -13.00
C ALA A 58 12.52 16.23 -12.17
N ASN A 59 11.27 15.78 -12.26
CA ASN A 59 10.19 16.29 -11.41
C ASN A 59 10.46 15.94 -9.94
N LEU A 60 10.82 14.69 -9.66
CA LEU A 60 11.09 14.21 -8.30
C LEU A 60 12.31 14.91 -7.68
N GLU A 61 13.38 15.11 -8.46
CA GLU A 61 14.58 15.82 -8.04
C GLU A 61 14.33 17.32 -7.81
N ALA A 62 13.45 17.94 -8.60
CA ALA A 62 13.07 19.33 -8.40
C ALA A 62 12.28 19.53 -7.10
N ASP A 63 11.40 18.57 -6.76
CA ASP A 63 10.59 18.61 -5.55
C ASP A 63 11.40 18.25 -4.29
N ASN A 64 12.28 17.24 -4.37
CA ASN A 64 13.15 16.83 -3.27
C ASN A 64 14.52 16.32 -3.78
N PRO A 65 15.51 17.21 -3.94
CA PRO A 65 16.79 16.86 -4.55
C PRO A 65 17.64 15.91 -3.69
N GLU A 66 17.47 15.91 -2.37
CA GLU A 66 18.22 15.01 -1.49
C GLU A 66 17.66 13.58 -1.51
N GLN A 67 16.34 13.44 -1.67
CA GLN A 67 15.64 12.15 -1.61
C GLN A 67 14.43 12.13 -2.56
N PRO A 68 14.65 12.04 -3.89
CA PRO A 68 13.59 12.14 -4.90
C PRO A 68 12.51 11.05 -4.76
N PHE A 69 12.87 9.89 -4.20
CA PHE A 69 11.96 8.76 -4.01
C PHE A 69 11.41 8.61 -2.59
N ALA A 70 11.61 9.59 -1.69
CA ALA A 70 11.17 9.46 -0.30
C ALA A 70 9.67 9.14 -0.13
N ALA A 71 8.82 9.59 -1.07
CA ALA A 71 7.39 9.24 -1.06
C ALA A 71 7.17 7.75 -1.37
N VAL A 72 7.86 7.22 -2.37
CA VAL A 72 7.85 5.80 -2.72
C VAL A 72 8.41 4.96 -1.57
N ASP A 73 9.53 5.37 -0.97
CA ASP A 73 10.14 4.67 0.15
C ASP A 73 9.19 4.53 1.35
N ARG A 74 8.45 5.61 1.65
CA ARG A 74 7.44 5.61 2.71
C ARG A 74 6.25 4.69 2.41
N LEU A 75 5.87 4.54 1.14
CA LEU A 75 4.82 3.60 0.74
C LEU A 75 5.31 2.16 0.84
N MET A 76 6.53 1.89 0.36
CA MET A 76 7.11 0.56 0.26
C MET A 76 7.27 -0.14 1.60
N ARG A 77 7.59 0.60 2.68
CA ARG A 77 7.68 0.07 4.06
C ARG A 77 8.48 -1.24 4.13
N THR A 78 9.58 -1.32 3.38
CA THR A 78 10.29 -2.56 3.08
C THR A 78 10.64 -3.36 4.34
N SER A 79 11.12 -2.68 5.39
CA SER A 79 11.47 -3.33 6.65
C SER A 79 10.28 -4.01 7.33
N GLU A 80 9.07 -3.47 7.22
CA GLU A 80 7.88 -4.03 7.85
C GLU A 80 7.41 -5.30 7.12
N PHE A 81 7.49 -5.29 5.78
CA PHE A 81 7.26 -6.48 4.98
C PHE A 81 8.29 -7.58 5.26
N GLU A 82 9.57 -7.22 5.34
CA GLU A 82 10.65 -8.15 5.66
C GLU A 82 10.49 -8.74 7.06
N ASP A 83 10.17 -7.92 8.05
CA ASP A 83 9.92 -8.35 9.42
C ASP A 83 8.74 -9.31 9.49
N ARG A 84 7.64 -8.99 8.79
CA ARG A 84 6.48 -9.87 8.77
C ARG A 84 6.77 -11.18 8.04
N ALA A 85 7.43 -11.13 6.88
CA ALA A 85 7.83 -12.32 6.15
C ALA A 85 8.67 -13.26 7.02
N ARG A 86 9.61 -12.71 7.79
CA ARG A 86 10.41 -13.49 8.75
C ARG A 86 9.57 -14.11 9.87
N GLN A 87 8.65 -13.35 10.46
CA GLN A 87 7.75 -13.86 11.52
C GLN A 87 6.83 -14.98 11.04
N LEU A 88 6.36 -14.88 9.80
CA LEU A 88 5.51 -15.90 9.17
C LEU A 88 6.31 -17.09 8.63
N GLY A 89 7.64 -17.00 8.58
CA GLY A 89 8.50 -18.05 8.03
C GLY A 89 8.45 -18.16 6.49
N CYS A 90 8.09 -17.07 5.80
CA CYS A 90 7.93 -17.07 4.35
C CYS A 90 9.26 -17.31 3.62
N GLY A 91 9.27 -18.29 2.73
CA GLY A 91 10.41 -18.55 1.85
C GLY A 91 10.44 -17.56 0.68
N ARG A 92 11.63 -17.21 0.19
CA ARG A 92 11.78 -16.34 -1.00
C ARG A 92 11.01 -16.86 -2.21
N GLY A 93 11.13 -18.15 -2.52
CA GLY A 93 10.44 -18.76 -3.66
C GLY A 93 8.91 -18.79 -3.50
N GLU A 94 8.42 -18.97 -2.28
CA GLU A 94 6.97 -18.90 -1.99
C GLU A 94 6.42 -17.49 -2.21
N LEU A 95 7.14 -16.48 -1.71
CA LEU A 95 6.78 -15.07 -1.91
C LEU A 95 6.81 -14.69 -3.39
N GLU A 96 7.81 -15.17 -4.14
CA GLU A 96 7.93 -14.91 -5.58
C GLU A 96 6.73 -15.49 -6.35
N VAL A 97 6.40 -16.76 -6.15
CA VAL A 97 5.22 -17.40 -6.78
C VAL A 97 3.93 -16.68 -6.39
N ALA A 98 3.76 -16.36 -5.10
CA ALA A 98 2.58 -15.65 -4.62
C ALA A 98 2.49 -14.22 -5.18
N ALA A 99 3.63 -13.53 -5.36
CA ALA A 99 3.70 -12.22 -5.99
C ALA A 99 3.36 -12.30 -7.48
N CYS A 100 3.86 -13.29 -8.22
CA CYS A 100 3.51 -13.51 -9.64
C CYS A 100 2.02 -13.67 -9.88
N LEU A 101 1.29 -14.25 -8.92
CA LEU A 101 -0.17 -14.34 -8.97
C LEU A 101 -0.84 -13.04 -8.52
N ALA A 102 -0.38 -12.45 -7.43
CA ALA A 102 -0.99 -11.26 -6.86
C ALA A 102 -0.84 -10.02 -7.77
N TYR A 103 0.32 -9.84 -8.41
CA TYR A 103 0.68 -8.62 -9.15
C TYR A 103 0.19 -8.65 -10.61
N GLN A 104 -0.55 -9.68 -11.01
CA GLN A 104 -1.27 -9.70 -12.28
C GLN A 104 -2.15 -8.44 -12.40
N GLY A 105 -2.09 -7.81 -13.57
CA GLY A 105 -2.80 -6.55 -13.84
C GLY A 105 -1.97 -5.28 -13.62
N LEU A 106 -0.89 -5.32 -12.82
CA LEU A 106 -0.14 -4.11 -12.49
C LEU A 106 0.58 -3.50 -13.70
N ALA A 107 1.01 -4.32 -14.65
CA ALA A 107 1.65 -3.83 -15.88
C ALA A 107 0.73 -2.89 -16.68
N GLN A 108 -0.59 -3.10 -16.61
CA GLN A 108 -1.57 -2.23 -17.29
C GLN A 108 -1.78 -0.90 -16.55
N GLN A 109 -1.34 -0.80 -15.30
CA GLN A 109 -1.44 0.40 -14.46
C GLN A 109 -0.16 1.23 -14.47
N ALA A 110 0.95 0.70 -15.02
CA ALA A 110 2.21 1.40 -15.05
C ALA A 110 2.21 2.48 -16.14
N GLU A 111 2.17 3.74 -15.71
CA GLU A 111 2.19 4.92 -16.58
C GLU A 111 3.53 5.67 -16.47
N GLY A 112 4.34 5.60 -17.52
CA GLY A 112 5.63 6.28 -17.61
C GLY A 112 6.83 5.41 -17.21
N ASP A 113 8.03 5.92 -17.49
CA ASP A 113 9.28 5.14 -17.42
C ASP A 113 9.59 4.70 -15.98
N LEU A 114 9.40 5.57 -14.99
CA LEU A 114 9.66 5.24 -13.58
C LEU A 114 8.75 4.12 -13.05
N ALA A 115 7.48 4.12 -13.46
CA ALA A 115 6.52 3.09 -13.07
C ALA A 115 6.87 1.72 -13.70
N LEU A 116 7.34 1.72 -14.95
CA LEU A 116 7.82 0.52 -15.64
C LEU A 116 9.13 -0.01 -15.02
N GLU A 117 10.05 0.89 -14.68
CA GLU A 117 11.30 0.55 -14.02
C GLU A 117 11.06 -0.06 -12.63
N TYR A 118 10.12 0.49 -11.86
CA TYR A 118 9.68 -0.08 -10.59
C TYR A 118 9.18 -1.52 -10.72
N LEU A 119 8.47 -1.87 -11.80
CA LEU A 119 7.99 -3.24 -12.06
C LEU A 119 9.00 -4.16 -12.75
N ALA A 120 10.16 -3.66 -13.17
CA ALA A 120 11.14 -4.47 -13.90
C ALA A 120 11.58 -5.75 -13.17
N PRO A 121 11.81 -5.74 -11.83
CA PRO A 121 12.13 -6.96 -11.09
C PRO A 121 10.98 -7.98 -11.12
N TYR A 122 9.74 -7.51 -11.09
CA TYR A 122 8.56 -8.36 -11.19
C TYR A 122 8.47 -9.03 -12.56
N PHE A 123 8.66 -8.28 -13.65
CA PHE A 123 8.67 -8.86 -15.00
C PHE A 123 9.79 -9.87 -15.20
N THR A 124 10.94 -9.66 -14.55
CA THR A 124 12.07 -10.60 -14.61
C THR A 124 11.76 -11.92 -13.88
N ALA A 125 11.04 -11.85 -12.76
CA ALA A 125 10.70 -13.03 -11.96
C ALA A 125 9.49 -13.82 -12.52
N CYS A 126 8.54 -13.12 -13.15
CA CYS A 126 7.23 -13.70 -13.50
C CYS A 126 6.94 -13.78 -15.01
N GLY A 127 7.85 -13.28 -15.85
CA GLY A 127 7.72 -13.21 -17.31
C GLY A 127 8.22 -14.45 -18.06
#